data_AF-A0A963W1R5-F1
#
_entry.id   AF-A0A963W1R5-F1
#
_cell.length_a   1.000
_cell.length_b   1.000
_cell.length_c   1.000
_cell.angle_alpha   90.00
_cell.angle_beta   90.00
_cell.angle_gamma   90.00
#
_symmetry.space_group_name_H-M   'P 1'
#
loop_
_entity.id
_entity.type
_entity.pdbx_description
1 polymer ?
#
loop_
_entity_poly.entity_id
_entity_poly.type
_entity_poly.pdbx_seq_one_letter_code
_entity_poly.pdbx_strand_id
1 'polypeptide(L)'
;MPFNSLLLVYALPLALIWLTWSWIARRRSRLNSAVLEDNRQAGLNEPASLHPVIDPARCLGCASCARACPEKTVLGIIDGKAALIEPTMCVGHGACQAACPTQAISLVFGTETRGVDIPVLTPEFETSVPGIFIAGELGGMGLIKNAIEQGRQALAAAASRARRSGGGADLLDVVIVGCGPAGISASLGAIERRLSFVTLDQSSLGGSVAHFPRGKVVMTAPATLPLVGEVRFGEISKENLLAFWQDLLIKTGLKPRFEEQVTAI
;
A
#
# COMPACT_ATOMS: atom_id res chain seq x y z
N MET A 1 -44.48 22.55 -38.26
CA MET A 1 -43.49 23.31 -37.47
C MET A 1 -42.29 23.58 -38.37
N PRO A 2 -41.89 24.84 -38.60
CA PRO A 2 -40.79 25.15 -39.51
C PRO A 2 -39.47 24.57 -38.96
N PHE A 3 -38.74 23.86 -39.82
CA PHE A 3 -37.46 23.25 -39.47
C PHE A 3 -36.45 24.36 -39.19
N ASN A 4 -36.01 24.48 -37.94
CA ASN A 4 -35.09 25.55 -37.53
C ASN A 4 -33.65 25.16 -37.89
N SER A 5 -33.08 25.79 -38.91
CA SER A 5 -31.70 25.54 -39.38
C SER A 5 -30.64 25.76 -38.28
N LEU A 6 -30.95 26.57 -37.26
CA LEU A 6 -30.10 26.73 -36.06
C LEU A 6 -29.91 25.42 -35.31
N LEU A 7 -30.89 24.50 -35.32
CA LEU A 7 -30.75 23.20 -34.66
C LEU A 7 -29.68 22.32 -35.33
N LEU A 8 -29.53 22.40 -36.66
CA LEU A 8 -28.48 21.64 -37.36
C LEU A 8 -27.07 22.16 -37.03
N VAL A 9 -26.92 23.48 -36.87
CA VAL A 9 -25.64 24.12 -36.50
C VAL A 9 -25.14 23.62 -35.14
N TYR A 10 -26.03 23.36 -34.18
CA TYR A 10 -25.65 22.80 -32.88
C TYR A 10 -25.65 21.26 -32.85
N ALA A 11 -26.57 20.60 -33.55
CA ALA A 11 -26.70 19.14 -33.51
C ALA A 11 -25.55 18.43 -34.22
N LEU A 12 -25.06 18.95 -35.36
CA LEU A 12 -23.96 18.34 -36.11
C LEU A 12 -22.66 18.25 -35.31
N PRO A 13 -22.14 19.33 -34.67
CA PRO A 13 -20.92 19.22 -33.86
C PRO A 13 -21.14 18.36 -32.61
N LEU A 14 -22.30 18.41 -31.96
CA LEU A 14 -22.60 17.54 -30.81
C LEU A 14 -22.64 16.06 -31.20
N ALA A 15 -23.25 15.73 -32.34
CA ALA A 15 -23.28 14.38 -32.88
C ALA A 15 -21.87 13.91 -33.25
N LEU A 16 -21.05 14.75 -33.87
CA LEU A 16 -19.66 14.43 -34.21
C LEU A 16 -18.84 14.17 -32.93
N ILE A 17 -18.96 15.01 -31.91
CA ILE A 17 -18.30 14.83 -30.61
C ILE A 17 -18.75 13.52 -29.96
N TRP A 18 -20.06 13.24 -29.96
CA TRP A 18 -20.59 12.01 -29.36
C TRP A 18 -20.15 10.76 -30.11
N LEU A 19 -20.15 10.78 -31.45
CA LEU A 19 -19.72 9.67 -32.29
C LEU A 19 -18.22 9.39 -32.12
N THR A 20 -17.39 10.43 -32.14
CA THR A 20 -15.94 10.32 -31.95
C THR A 20 -15.61 9.82 -30.54
N TRP A 21 -16.24 10.39 -29.50
CA TRP A 21 -16.08 9.92 -28.13
C TRP A 21 -16.51 8.45 -27.97
N SER A 22 -17.67 8.08 -28.53
CA SER A 22 -18.18 6.70 -28.48
C SER A 22 -17.26 5.72 -29.20
N TRP A 23 -16.69 6.11 -30.35
CA TRP A 23 -15.73 5.31 -31.07
C TRP A 23 -14.43 5.11 -30.27
N ILE A 24 -13.88 6.18 -29.69
CA ILE A 24 -12.68 6.11 -28.84
C ILE A 24 -12.95 5.24 -27.60
N ALA A 25 -14.09 5.45 -26.93
CA ALA A 25 -14.47 4.69 -25.73
C ALA A 25 -14.62 3.20 -26.03
N ARG A 26 -15.29 2.83 -27.13
CA ARG A 26 -15.41 1.43 -27.58
C ARG A 26 -14.06 0.83 -27.94
N ARG A 27 -13.20 1.56 -28.64
CA ARG A 27 -11.85 1.10 -29.00
C ARG A 27 -11.02 0.84 -27.74
N ARG A 28 -11.05 1.75 -26.76
CA ARG A 28 -10.34 1.59 -25.49
C ARG A 28 -10.90 0.44 -24.64
N SER A 29 -12.23 0.29 -24.59
CA SER A 29 -12.89 -0.85 -23.92
C SER A 29 -12.41 -2.18 -24.49
N ARG A 30 -12.36 -2.30 -25.83
CA ARG A 30 -11.87 -3.50 -26.51
C ARG A 30 -10.41 -3.83 -26.18
N LEU A 31 -9.53 -2.83 -26.19
CA LEU A 31 -8.11 -3.01 -25.83
C LEU A 31 -7.96 -3.49 -24.38
N ASN A 32 -8.64 -2.83 -23.44
CA ASN A 32 -8.59 -3.21 -22.03
C ASN A 32 -9.17 -4.61 -21.79
N SER A 33 -10.23 -4.97 -22.53
CA SER A 33 -10.83 -6.31 -22.46
C SER A 33 -9.90 -7.39 -22.99
N ALA A 34 -9.16 -7.10 -24.07
CA ALA A 34 -8.15 -8.01 -24.60
C ALA A 34 -7.03 -8.25 -23.58
N VAL A 35 -6.49 -7.18 -22.96
CA VAL A 35 -5.46 -7.30 -21.91
C VAL A 35 -5.96 -8.14 -20.73
N LEU A 36 -7.19 -7.90 -20.27
CA LEU A 36 -7.79 -8.68 -19.18
C LEU A 36 -7.91 -10.16 -19.55
N GLU A 37 -8.35 -10.45 -20.77
CA GLU A 37 -8.51 -11.83 -21.25
C GLU A 37 -7.17 -12.54 -21.44
N ASP A 38 -6.16 -11.85 -21.97
CA ASP A 38 -4.79 -12.38 -22.10
C ASP A 38 -4.21 -12.74 -20.72
N ASN A 39 -4.36 -11.87 -19.73
CA ASN A 39 -3.94 -12.14 -18.35
C ASN A 39 -4.72 -13.32 -17.74
N ARG A 40 -6.02 -13.43 -18.03
CA ARG A 40 -6.84 -14.56 -17.58
C ARG A 40 -6.39 -15.88 -18.20
N GLN A 41 -6.07 -15.90 -19.50
CA GLN A 41 -5.55 -17.10 -20.17
C GLN A 41 -4.16 -17.49 -19.68
N ALA A 42 -3.34 -16.51 -19.31
CA ALA A 42 -2.03 -16.73 -18.71
C ALA A 42 -2.08 -17.16 -17.22
N GLY A 43 -3.27 -17.21 -16.60
CA GLY A 43 -3.42 -17.48 -15.16
C GLY A 43 -2.91 -16.36 -14.25
N LEU A 44 -2.78 -15.14 -14.79
CA LEU A 44 -2.34 -13.92 -14.11
C LEU A 44 -3.53 -13.04 -13.67
N ASN A 45 -4.71 -13.65 -13.52
CA ASN A 45 -5.96 -12.99 -13.12
C ASN A 45 -6.03 -12.68 -11.61
N GLU A 46 -5.09 -13.19 -10.81
CA GLU A 46 -5.11 -13.04 -9.36
C GLU A 46 -3.92 -12.22 -8.86
N PRO A 47 -4.18 -11.14 -8.12
CA PRO A 47 -3.13 -10.35 -7.48
C PRO A 47 -2.53 -11.13 -6.30
N ALA A 48 -1.23 -10.94 -6.06
CA ALA A 48 -0.52 -11.62 -4.99
C ALA A 48 -0.76 -11.00 -3.59
N SER A 49 -1.31 -9.78 -3.51
CA SER A 49 -1.46 -9.04 -2.25
C SER A 49 -2.65 -8.06 -2.30
N LEU A 50 -2.53 -6.92 -1.61
CA LEU A 50 -3.55 -5.88 -1.56
C LEU A 50 -3.92 -5.40 -2.97
N HIS A 51 -5.21 -5.44 -3.30
CA HIS A 51 -5.71 -5.01 -4.60
C HIS A 51 -7.10 -4.38 -4.50
N PRO A 52 -7.52 -3.59 -5.51
CA PRO A 52 -8.84 -2.98 -5.52
C PRO A 52 -9.92 -3.95 -6.04
N VAL A 53 -11.01 -4.05 -5.30
CA VAL A 53 -12.29 -4.58 -5.75
C VAL A 53 -13.21 -3.41 -6.08
N ILE A 54 -13.82 -3.45 -7.28
CA ILE A 54 -14.62 -2.36 -7.83
C ILE A 54 -16.09 -2.77 -7.81
N ASP A 55 -16.93 -1.96 -7.17
CA ASP A 55 -18.38 -2.08 -7.22
C ASP A 55 -18.89 -1.46 -8.54
N PRO A 56 -19.38 -2.26 -9.50
CA PRO A 56 -19.86 -1.75 -10.78
C PRO A 56 -21.14 -0.91 -10.64
N ALA A 57 -21.94 -1.09 -9.59
CA ALA A 57 -23.15 -0.31 -9.37
C ALA A 57 -22.81 1.13 -8.96
N ARG A 58 -21.75 1.32 -8.16
CA ARG A 58 -21.27 2.65 -7.72
C ARG A 58 -20.29 3.31 -8.68
N CYS A 59 -19.67 2.55 -9.58
CA CYS A 59 -18.65 3.07 -10.49
C CYS A 59 -19.26 3.96 -11.60
N LEU A 60 -18.77 5.18 -11.76
CA LEU A 60 -19.20 6.11 -12.84
C LEU A 60 -18.36 6.01 -14.12
N GLY A 61 -17.30 5.19 -14.14
CA GLY A 61 -16.45 5.06 -15.34
C GLY A 61 -15.54 6.26 -15.65
N CYS A 62 -15.36 7.19 -14.71
CA CYS A 62 -14.63 8.45 -14.93
C CYS A 62 -13.11 8.32 -15.15
N ALA A 63 -12.56 7.11 -15.01
CA ALA A 63 -11.14 6.78 -15.13
C ALA A 63 -10.18 7.48 -14.15
N SER A 64 -10.68 8.11 -13.07
CA SER A 64 -9.82 8.73 -12.05
C SER A 64 -8.89 7.72 -11.38
N CYS A 65 -9.38 6.52 -11.07
CA CYS A 65 -8.57 5.45 -10.49
C CYS A 65 -7.44 4.99 -11.43
N ALA A 66 -7.73 4.82 -12.73
CA ALA A 66 -6.74 4.43 -13.74
C ALA A 66 -5.64 5.50 -13.90
N ARG A 67 -6.01 6.79 -13.90
CA ARG A 67 -5.03 7.90 -13.97
C ARG A 67 -4.18 8.01 -12.70
N ALA A 68 -4.79 7.78 -11.53
CA ALA A 68 -4.13 7.88 -10.24
C ALA A 68 -3.15 6.73 -9.96
N CYS A 69 -3.32 5.57 -10.61
CA CYS A 69 -2.41 4.44 -10.46
C CYS A 69 -0.98 4.82 -10.89
N PRO A 70 0.05 4.67 -10.03
CA PRO A 70 1.43 4.91 -10.40
C PRO A 70 1.93 3.97 -11.50
N GLU A 71 1.50 2.71 -11.47
CA GLU A 71 1.86 1.67 -12.45
C GLU A 71 1.20 1.86 -13.82
N LYS A 72 0.16 2.72 -13.90
CA LYS A 72 -0.61 3.09 -15.11
C LYS A 72 -1.38 1.98 -15.83
N THR A 73 -0.99 0.72 -15.70
CA THR A 73 -1.54 -0.38 -16.50
C THR A 73 -2.48 -1.31 -15.74
N VAL A 74 -2.43 -1.27 -14.40
CA VAL A 74 -3.22 -2.13 -13.49
C VAL A 74 -4.74 -1.98 -13.70
N LEU A 75 -5.23 -0.76 -13.94
CA LEU A 75 -6.66 -0.44 -14.03
C LEU A 75 -7.05 0.09 -15.42
N GLY A 76 -8.10 -0.50 -15.99
CA GLY A 76 -8.70 -0.10 -17.27
C GLY A 76 -10.17 0.31 -17.13
N ILE A 77 -10.74 0.87 -18.19
CA ILE A 77 -12.19 1.08 -18.33
C ILE A 77 -12.72 0.10 -19.38
N ILE A 78 -13.64 -0.77 -18.98
CA ILE A 78 -14.36 -1.72 -19.83
C ILE A 78 -15.84 -1.39 -19.72
N ASP A 79 -16.47 -1.12 -20.85
CA ASP A 79 -17.91 -0.83 -20.98
C ASP A 79 -18.43 0.23 -19.99
N GLY A 80 -17.63 1.27 -19.81
CA GLY A 80 -17.96 2.40 -18.92
C GLY A 80 -17.78 2.10 -17.44
N LYS A 81 -17.14 0.99 -17.07
CA LYS A 81 -16.81 0.64 -15.68
C LYS A 81 -15.32 0.40 -15.52
N ALA A 82 -14.80 0.70 -14.34
CA ALA A 82 -13.41 0.38 -14.03
C ALA A 82 -13.26 -1.14 -13.85
N ALA A 83 -12.15 -1.69 -14.33
CA ALA A 83 -11.79 -3.09 -14.18
C ALA A 83 -10.30 -3.21 -13.87
N LEU A 84 -9.94 -4.25 -13.10
CA LEU A 84 -8.57 -4.64 -12.82
C LEU A 84 -8.06 -5.47 -14.00
N ILE A 85 -7.30 -4.87 -14.91
CA ILE A 85 -6.90 -5.50 -16.18
C ILE A 85 -5.54 -6.19 -16.11
N GLU A 86 -4.65 -5.74 -15.22
CA GLU A 86 -3.36 -6.38 -14.93
C GLU A 86 -3.19 -6.55 -13.41
N PRO A 87 -3.86 -7.55 -12.80
CA PRO A 87 -3.88 -7.73 -11.35
C PRO A 87 -2.49 -7.94 -10.73
N THR A 88 -1.62 -8.69 -11.40
CA THR A 88 -0.28 -9.06 -10.91
C THR A 88 0.69 -7.90 -10.83
N MET A 89 0.43 -6.82 -11.59
CA MET A 89 1.21 -5.57 -11.52
C MET A 89 0.75 -4.68 -10.36
N CYS A 90 -0.31 -5.04 -9.65
CA CYS A 90 -0.77 -4.28 -8.49
C CYS A 90 0.17 -4.50 -7.30
N VAL A 91 0.75 -3.40 -6.80
CA VAL A 91 1.61 -3.42 -5.59
C VAL A 91 0.92 -2.81 -4.35
N GLY A 92 -0.39 -2.56 -4.43
CA GLY A 92 -1.17 -2.17 -3.24
C GLY A 92 -0.99 -0.72 -2.75
N HIS A 93 -0.76 0.26 -3.64
CA HIS A 93 -0.62 1.67 -3.24
C HIS A 93 -1.86 2.29 -2.57
N GLY A 94 -3.06 1.79 -2.89
CA GLY A 94 -4.33 2.38 -2.48
C GLY A 94 -4.73 3.70 -3.16
N ALA A 95 -3.90 4.24 -4.07
CA ALA A 95 -4.17 5.49 -4.77
C ALA A 95 -5.49 5.49 -5.56
N CYS A 96 -5.91 4.33 -6.08
CA CYS A 96 -7.17 4.17 -6.79
C CYS A 96 -8.40 4.37 -5.89
N GLN A 97 -8.36 3.88 -4.66
CA GLN A 97 -9.42 4.06 -3.68
C GLN A 97 -9.55 5.55 -3.30
N ALA A 98 -8.43 6.19 -2.95
CA ALA A 98 -8.40 7.60 -2.58
C ALA A 98 -8.89 8.52 -3.71
N ALA A 99 -8.59 8.17 -4.98
CA ALA A 99 -9.00 8.96 -6.15
C ALA A 99 -10.45 8.70 -6.61
N CYS A 100 -11.17 7.74 -6.00
CA CYS A 100 -12.51 7.37 -6.44
C CYS A 100 -13.56 8.33 -5.86
N PRO A 101 -14.21 9.20 -6.68
CA PRO A 101 -15.14 10.19 -6.17
C PRO A 101 -16.43 9.58 -5.62
N THR A 102 -16.81 8.37 -6.05
CA THR A 102 -18.01 7.66 -5.59
C THR A 102 -17.72 6.56 -4.59
N GLN A 103 -16.47 6.45 -4.11
CA GLN A 103 -16.06 5.40 -3.17
C GLN A 103 -16.47 3.99 -3.65
N ALA A 104 -16.43 3.76 -4.96
CA ALA A 104 -16.77 2.49 -5.59
C ALA A 104 -15.65 1.44 -5.47
N ILE A 105 -14.52 1.77 -4.83
CA ILE A 105 -13.34 0.93 -4.74
C ILE A 105 -13.09 0.61 -3.27
N SER A 106 -13.01 -0.68 -2.97
CA SER A 106 -12.51 -1.20 -1.69
C SER A 106 -11.18 -1.90 -1.93
N LEU A 107 -10.26 -1.81 -0.97
CA LEU A 107 -9.01 -2.56 -1.04
C LEU A 107 -9.15 -3.83 -0.19
N VAL A 108 -8.82 -4.98 -0.78
CA VAL A 108 -8.91 -6.29 -0.13
C VAL A 108 -7.59 -7.04 -0.28
N PHE A 109 -7.40 -8.08 0.53
CA PHE A 109 -6.20 -8.89 0.54
C PHE A 109 -6.45 -10.28 0.01
N GLY A 110 -5.64 -10.70 -0.96
CA GLY A 110 -5.80 -12.00 -1.59
C GLY A 110 -7.18 -12.13 -2.25
N THR A 111 -7.41 -13.26 -2.90
CA THR A 111 -8.70 -13.60 -3.51
C THR A 111 -9.35 -14.74 -2.73
N GLU A 112 -10.59 -15.12 -3.06
CA GLU A 112 -11.20 -16.34 -2.48
C GLU A 112 -10.37 -17.60 -2.75
N THR A 113 -9.68 -17.62 -3.89
CA THR A 113 -8.80 -18.72 -4.37
C THR A 113 -7.37 -18.63 -3.85
N ARG A 114 -6.90 -17.41 -3.54
CA ARG A 114 -5.54 -17.12 -3.06
C ARG A 114 -5.59 -16.16 -1.87
N GLY A 115 -6.33 -16.58 -0.85
CA GLY A 115 -6.54 -15.81 0.37
C GLY A 115 -5.25 -15.70 1.16
N VAL A 116 -5.11 -14.59 1.88
CA VAL A 116 -4.11 -14.45 2.93
C VAL A 116 -4.87 -14.21 4.22
N ASP A 117 -4.65 -15.07 5.21
CA ASP A 117 -5.21 -14.85 6.54
C ASP A 117 -4.47 -13.67 7.18
N ILE A 118 -5.22 -12.60 7.43
CA ILE A 118 -4.69 -11.39 8.06
C ILE A 118 -5.44 -11.16 9.36
N PRO A 119 -4.71 -10.84 10.45
CA PRO A 119 -5.34 -10.51 11.71
C PRO A 119 -6.24 -9.28 11.59
N VAL A 120 -7.37 -9.33 12.29
CA VAL A 120 -8.25 -8.17 12.44
C VAL A 120 -7.55 -7.15 13.34
N LEU A 121 -7.41 -5.93 12.84
CA LEU A 121 -6.74 -4.83 13.54
C LEU A 121 -7.73 -3.74 13.94
N THR A 122 -7.53 -3.17 15.12
CA THR A 122 -8.16 -1.90 15.51
C THR A 122 -7.53 -0.72 14.74
N PRO A 123 -8.14 0.49 14.74
CA PRO A 123 -7.52 1.69 14.17
C PRO A 123 -6.13 2.01 14.76
N GLU A 124 -5.83 1.53 15.97
CA GLU A 124 -4.55 1.65 16.66
C GLU A 124 -3.58 0.50 16.35
N PHE A 125 -3.89 -0.35 15.37
CA PHE A 125 -3.09 -1.50 14.93
C PHE A 125 -2.98 -2.63 15.97
N GLU A 126 -3.84 -2.66 16.98
CA GLU A 126 -3.90 -3.76 17.96
C GLU A 126 -4.68 -4.94 17.34
N THR A 127 -4.18 -6.15 17.55
CA THR A 127 -4.85 -7.38 17.09
C THR A 127 -5.99 -7.77 18.02
N SER A 128 -6.68 -8.87 17.70
CA SER A 128 -7.61 -9.52 18.63
C SER A 128 -6.93 -10.08 19.90
N VAL A 129 -5.60 -10.21 19.91
CA VAL A 129 -4.82 -10.57 21.09
C VAL A 129 -4.33 -9.28 21.78
N PRO A 130 -4.81 -8.97 23.01
CA PRO A 130 -4.46 -7.73 23.68
C PRO A 130 -2.96 -7.58 23.90
N GLY A 131 -2.41 -6.40 23.59
CA GLY A 131 -0.99 -6.10 23.71
C GLY A 131 -0.14 -6.51 22.50
N ILE A 132 -0.71 -7.22 21.52
CA ILE A 132 -0.03 -7.53 20.25
C ILE A 132 -0.48 -6.52 19.20
N PHE A 133 0.49 -5.86 18.58
CA PHE A 133 0.28 -4.84 17.54
C PHE A 133 0.96 -5.27 16.24
N ILE A 134 0.36 -4.92 15.10
CA ILE A 134 0.88 -5.28 13.78
C ILE A 134 1.01 -4.06 12.88
N ALA A 135 2.20 -3.85 12.34
CA ALA A 135 2.50 -2.75 11.42
C ALA A 135 3.33 -3.24 10.22
N GLY A 136 3.26 -2.50 9.12
CA GLY A 136 3.94 -2.84 7.88
C GLY A 136 3.05 -3.62 6.93
N GLU A 137 3.67 -4.47 6.11
CA GLU A 137 2.97 -5.24 5.07
C GLU A 137 1.84 -6.12 5.63
N LEU A 138 2.02 -6.66 6.85
CA LEU A 138 0.99 -7.42 7.57
C LEU A 138 -0.20 -6.57 8.03
N GLY A 139 0.01 -5.27 8.26
CA GLY A 139 -1.06 -4.29 8.47
C GLY A 139 -1.76 -3.88 7.19
N GLY A 140 -1.34 -4.46 6.07
CA GLY A 140 -2.12 -4.54 4.87
C GLY A 140 -1.93 -3.38 3.87
N MET A 141 -1.05 -2.44 4.16
CA MET A 141 -0.74 -1.40 3.18
C MET A 141 0.70 -1.58 2.73
N GLY A 142 0.86 -2.07 1.49
CA GLY A 142 2.14 -2.04 0.80
C GLY A 142 2.67 -0.61 0.71
N LEU A 143 3.98 -0.47 0.46
CA LEU A 143 4.80 0.75 0.46
C LEU A 143 5.56 1.04 1.76
N ILE A 144 6.81 1.47 1.57
CA ILE A 144 7.72 1.87 2.65
C ILE A 144 7.15 3.01 3.49
N LYS A 145 6.57 4.03 2.86
CA LYS A 145 5.91 5.13 3.59
C LYS A 145 4.85 4.62 4.56
N ASN A 146 3.98 3.73 4.07
CA ASN A 146 2.89 3.20 4.88
C ASN A 146 3.45 2.36 6.03
N ALA A 147 4.45 1.52 5.76
CA ALA A 147 5.12 0.75 6.80
C ALA A 147 5.73 1.65 7.90
N ILE A 148 6.44 2.72 7.52
CA ILE A 148 7.02 3.69 8.46
C ILE A 148 5.93 4.34 9.31
N GLU A 149 4.87 4.82 8.68
CA GLU A 149 3.79 5.54 9.37
C GLU A 149 2.99 4.62 10.29
N GLN A 150 2.68 3.40 9.85
CA GLN A 150 2.04 2.39 10.68
C GLN A 150 2.93 2.00 11.87
N GLY A 151 4.25 1.82 11.66
CA GLY A 151 5.19 1.52 12.75
C GLY A 151 5.21 2.63 13.82
N ARG A 152 5.11 3.89 13.39
CA ARG A 152 5.03 5.05 14.29
C ARG A 152 3.73 5.06 15.10
N GLN A 153 2.60 4.81 14.43
CA GLN A 153 1.26 4.82 15.04
C GLN A 153 1.08 3.64 16.01
N ALA A 154 1.42 2.42 15.57
CA ALA A 154 1.34 1.20 16.39
C ALA A 154 2.19 1.32 17.66
N LEU A 155 3.42 1.83 17.55
CA LEU A 155 4.25 2.04 18.72
C LEU A 155 3.65 3.08 19.68
N ALA A 156 3.09 4.18 19.17
CA ALA A 156 2.47 5.18 20.04
C ALA A 156 1.32 4.59 20.87
N ALA A 157 0.51 3.69 20.28
CA ALA A 157 -0.52 2.94 20.98
C ALA A 157 0.06 1.95 22.00
N ALA A 158 1.05 1.15 21.59
CA ALA A 158 1.74 0.19 22.45
C ALA A 158 2.38 0.86 23.67
N ALA A 159 3.08 1.99 23.48
CA ALA A 159 3.68 2.76 24.55
C ALA A 159 2.64 3.30 25.55
N SER A 160 1.49 3.75 25.05
CA SER A 160 0.38 4.22 25.87
C SER A 160 -0.24 3.08 26.70
N ARG A 161 -0.23 1.86 26.19
CA ARG A 161 -0.64 0.65 26.92
C ARG A 161 0.40 0.22 27.96
N ALA A 162 1.68 0.20 27.60
CA ALA A 162 2.77 -0.17 28.51
C ALA A 162 2.76 0.70 29.77
N ARG A 163 2.65 2.03 29.60
CA ARG A 163 2.54 2.99 30.72
C ARG A 163 1.36 2.74 31.66
N ARG A 164 0.25 2.20 31.15
CA ARG A 164 -0.95 1.90 31.95
C ARG A 164 -0.84 0.57 32.70
N SER A 165 -0.01 -0.36 32.21
CA SER A 165 0.08 -1.72 32.75
C SER A 165 0.99 -1.80 33.98
N GLY A 166 1.78 -0.75 34.26
CA GLY A 166 2.77 -0.72 35.33
C GLY A 166 4.01 -1.53 34.96
N GLY A 167 5.18 -0.90 35.00
CA GLY A 167 6.46 -1.56 34.68
C GLY A 167 6.96 -2.41 35.85
N GLY A 168 7.64 -3.52 35.53
CA GLY A 168 8.48 -4.28 36.46
C GLY A 168 9.96 -4.02 36.15
N ALA A 169 10.83 -4.11 37.15
CA ALA A 169 12.27 -3.83 36.98
C ALA A 169 12.94 -4.73 35.92
N ASP A 170 12.41 -5.93 35.70
CA ASP A 170 12.92 -6.93 34.74
C ASP A 170 12.07 -7.06 33.47
N LEU A 171 11.15 -6.12 33.21
CA LEU A 171 10.27 -6.15 32.05
C LEU A 171 10.63 -5.06 31.05
N LEU A 172 10.58 -5.40 29.77
CA LEU A 172 10.64 -4.42 28.68
C LEU A 172 9.26 -3.79 28.49
N ASP A 173 9.22 -2.50 28.19
CA ASP A 173 7.98 -1.79 27.83
C ASP A 173 7.42 -2.29 26.49
N VAL A 174 8.30 -2.64 25.55
CA VAL A 174 7.89 -3.14 24.23
C VAL A 174 8.96 -4.06 23.61
N VAL A 175 8.51 -5.12 22.94
CA VAL A 175 9.33 -5.98 22.09
C VAL A 175 8.92 -5.73 20.63
N ILE A 176 9.89 -5.40 19.78
CA ILE A 176 9.66 -5.10 18.36
C ILE A 176 10.17 -6.29 17.55
N VAL A 177 9.27 -6.95 16.83
CA VAL A 177 9.59 -8.13 16.01
C VAL A 177 9.61 -7.72 14.53
N GLY A 178 10.77 -7.84 13.90
CA GLY A 178 11.07 -7.41 12.54
C GLY A 178 11.87 -6.10 12.48
N CYS A 179 12.91 -6.07 11.65
CA CYS A 179 13.79 -4.92 11.38
C CYS A 179 13.64 -4.42 9.93
N GLY A 180 12.41 -4.44 9.42
CA GLY A 180 12.01 -3.74 8.21
C GLY A 180 11.67 -2.26 8.46
N PRO A 181 11.17 -1.51 7.46
CA PRO A 181 10.85 -0.09 7.61
C PRO A 181 9.89 0.24 8.77
N ALA A 182 8.87 -0.59 9.00
CA ALA A 182 7.95 -0.44 10.13
C ALA A 182 8.64 -0.66 11.48
N GLY A 183 9.42 -1.74 11.60
CA GLY A 183 10.16 -2.07 12.82
C GLY A 183 11.25 -1.05 13.15
N ILE A 184 11.96 -0.52 12.14
CA ILE A 184 12.92 0.58 12.32
C ILE A 184 12.18 1.82 12.83
N SER A 185 11.07 2.22 12.20
CA SER A 185 10.27 3.37 12.65
C SER A 185 9.78 3.20 14.10
N ALA A 186 9.25 2.01 14.44
CA ALA A 186 8.85 1.68 15.80
C ALA A 186 10.03 1.75 16.78
N SER A 187 11.21 1.27 16.38
CA SER A 187 12.40 1.28 17.24
C SER A 187 12.87 2.72 17.52
N LEU A 188 12.88 3.58 16.50
CA LEU A 188 13.20 5.00 16.67
C LEU A 188 12.18 5.71 17.57
N GLY A 189 10.88 5.42 17.39
CA GLY A 189 9.85 5.98 18.24
C GLY A 189 9.97 5.52 19.70
N ALA A 190 10.54 4.33 19.93
CA ALA A 190 10.74 3.79 21.28
C ALA A 190 11.90 4.52 21.97
N ILE A 191 12.98 4.78 21.24
CA ILE A 191 14.09 5.65 21.68
C ILE A 191 13.58 7.05 22.01
N GLU A 192 12.80 7.67 21.11
CA GLU A 192 12.22 9.01 21.31
C GLU A 192 11.39 9.09 22.60
N ARG A 193 10.68 8.02 22.95
CA ARG A 193 9.84 7.91 24.15
C ARG A 193 10.57 7.41 25.39
N ARG A 194 11.87 7.11 25.26
CA ARG A 194 12.72 6.53 26.32
C ARG A 194 12.14 5.24 26.91
N LEU A 195 11.61 4.38 26.06
CA LEU A 195 11.11 3.06 26.46
C LEU A 195 12.27 2.08 26.63
N SER A 196 12.10 1.12 27.54
CA SER A 196 12.89 -0.11 27.56
C SER A 196 12.38 -1.04 26.46
N PHE A 197 13.23 -1.38 25.49
CA PHE A 197 12.80 -2.20 24.35
C PHE A 197 13.93 -3.04 23.77
N VAL A 198 13.53 -4.01 22.95
CA VAL A 198 14.43 -4.77 22.08
C VAL A 198 13.82 -4.87 20.69
N THR A 199 14.67 -4.85 19.65
CA THR A 199 14.28 -5.12 18.27
C THR A 199 14.92 -6.42 17.84
N LEU A 200 14.10 -7.38 17.40
CA LEU A 200 14.51 -8.72 16.99
C LEU A 200 14.22 -8.90 15.50
N ASP A 201 15.07 -9.59 14.76
CA ASP A 201 14.78 -10.01 13.39
C ASP A 201 15.40 -11.39 13.12
N GLN A 202 14.64 -12.27 12.47
CA GLN A 202 15.08 -13.62 12.14
C GLN A 202 16.19 -13.67 11.08
N SER A 203 16.45 -12.56 10.38
CA SER A 203 17.37 -12.51 9.25
C SER A 203 18.26 -11.26 9.36
N SER A 204 17.99 -10.22 8.59
CA SER A 204 18.86 -9.05 8.45
C SER A 204 18.06 -7.77 8.24
N LEU A 205 18.75 -6.64 8.25
CA LEU A 205 18.17 -5.31 8.08
C LEU A 205 17.34 -5.19 6.80
N GLY A 206 16.15 -4.59 6.90
CA GLY A 206 15.33 -4.19 5.75
C GLY A 206 14.10 -5.06 5.48
N GLY A 207 13.92 -6.17 6.19
CA GLY A 207 12.72 -7.01 6.08
C GLY A 207 12.43 -7.46 4.65
N SER A 208 11.19 -7.32 4.17
CA SER A 208 10.79 -7.68 2.80
C SER A 208 11.68 -7.01 1.73
N VAL A 209 12.14 -5.79 1.96
CA VAL A 209 12.97 -5.04 1.00
C VAL A 209 14.33 -5.72 0.78
N ALA A 210 14.89 -6.36 1.81
CA ALA A 210 16.15 -7.09 1.71
C ALA A 210 16.06 -8.29 0.74
N HIS A 211 14.86 -8.78 0.45
CA HIS A 211 14.61 -9.92 -0.43
C HIS A 211 14.31 -9.52 -1.88
N PHE A 212 14.25 -8.22 -2.17
CA PHE A 212 14.03 -7.76 -3.55
C PHE A 212 15.20 -8.12 -4.47
N PRO A 213 14.96 -8.29 -5.79
CA PRO A 213 16.02 -8.44 -6.77
C PRO A 213 17.06 -7.32 -6.68
N ARG A 214 18.32 -7.64 -6.99
CA ARG A 214 19.42 -6.66 -6.99
C ARG A 214 19.15 -5.54 -8.00
N GLY A 215 19.48 -4.31 -7.62
CA GLY A 215 19.26 -3.14 -8.48
C GLY A 215 17.78 -2.78 -8.69
N LYS A 216 16.84 -3.44 -7.98
CA LYS A 216 15.44 -3.05 -8.03
C LYS A 216 15.31 -1.60 -7.57
N VAL A 217 14.72 -0.79 -8.45
CA VAL A 217 14.31 0.58 -8.12
C VAL A 217 13.07 0.50 -7.22
N VAL A 218 13.16 1.20 -6.10
CA VAL A 218 12.09 1.34 -5.12
C VAL A 218 11.69 2.81 -5.08
N MET A 219 10.42 3.07 -5.29
CA MET A 219 9.85 4.41 -5.19
C MET A 219 8.97 4.48 -3.96
N THR A 220 9.15 5.52 -3.16
CA THR A 220 8.24 5.79 -2.04
C THR A 220 8.05 7.28 -1.86
N ALA A 221 6.83 7.65 -1.51
CA ALA A 221 6.51 9.00 -1.08
C ALA A 221 7.27 9.37 0.21
N PRO A 222 7.45 10.68 0.49
CA PRO A 222 8.06 11.15 1.72
C PRO A 222 7.40 10.52 2.96
N ALA A 223 8.23 10.20 3.94
CA ALA A 223 7.80 9.60 5.20
C ALA A 223 8.51 10.28 6.38
N THR A 224 7.86 10.34 7.53
CA THR A 224 8.43 10.94 8.73
C THR A 224 8.94 9.84 9.65
N LEU A 225 10.25 9.81 9.88
CA LEU A 225 10.88 8.91 10.83
C LEU A 225 11.00 9.60 12.20
N PRO A 226 10.65 8.93 13.30
CA PRO A 226 10.94 9.45 14.64
C PRO A 226 12.45 9.72 14.80
N LEU A 227 12.82 10.74 15.58
CA LEU A 227 14.18 11.26 15.77
C LEU A 227 14.89 11.87 14.55
N VAL A 228 14.54 11.48 13.32
CA VAL A 228 15.22 11.92 12.09
C VAL A 228 14.45 13.03 11.37
N GLY A 229 13.11 12.98 11.40
CA GLY A 229 12.24 13.92 10.69
C GLY A 229 11.79 13.41 9.32
N GLU A 230 11.44 14.34 8.41
CA GLU A 230 10.97 14.00 7.06
C GLU A 230 12.12 13.45 6.21
N VAL A 231 11.93 12.27 5.62
CA VAL A 231 12.86 11.63 4.70
C VAL A 231 12.21 11.48 3.33
N ARG A 232 12.94 11.92 2.31
CA ARG A 232 12.51 11.90 0.91
C ARG A 232 13.42 10.95 0.13
N PHE A 233 12.94 9.73 -0.07
CA PHE A 233 13.68 8.71 -0.82
C PHE A 233 13.61 8.95 -2.34
N GLY A 234 12.47 9.42 -2.86
CA GLY A 234 12.26 9.59 -4.29
C GLY A 234 12.35 8.24 -5.01
N GLU A 235 13.23 8.18 -6.01
CA GLU A 235 13.61 6.96 -6.73
C GLU A 235 14.96 6.47 -6.18
N ILE A 236 14.99 5.31 -5.52
CA ILE A 236 16.17 4.78 -4.84
C ILE A 236 16.36 3.30 -5.15
N SER A 237 17.58 2.82 -5.32
CA SER A 237 17.83 1.37 -5.43
C SER A 237 17.64 0.69 -4.08
N LYS A 238 17.31 -0.61 -4.12
CA LYS A 238 17.30 -1.48 -2.93
C LYS A 238 18.56 -1.29 -2.07
N GLU A 239 19.73 -1.34 -2.68
CA GLU A 239 21.01 -1.30 -1.98
C GLU A 239 21.23 0.05 -1.29
N ASN A 240 20.91 1.16 -1.95
CA ASN A 240 21.03 2.50 -1.37
C ASN A 240 20.03 2.70 -0.23
N LEU A 241 18.84 2.12 -0.33
CA LEU A 241 17.86 2.15 0.73
C LEU A 241 18.32 1.35 1.96
N LEU A 242 18.92 0.17 1.77
CA LEU A 242 19.51 -0.60 2.86
C LEU A 242 20.71 0.12 3.50
N ALA A 243 21.56 0.77 2.69
CA ALA A 243 22.65 1.59 3.19
C ALA A 243 22.13 2.76 4.04
N PHE A 244 21.05 3.42 3.61
CA PHE A 244 20.40 4.46 4.40
C PHE A 244 19.94 3.93 5.77
N TRP A 245 19.31 2.75 5.81
CA TRP A 245 18.91 2.14 7.08
C TRP A 245 20.11 1.82 7.97
N GLN A 246 21.19 1.31 7.39
CA GLN A 246 22.41 0.99 8.13
C GLN A 246 23.03 2.25 8.77
N ASP A 247 23.13 3.33 8.01
CA ASP A 247 23.63 4.62 8.51
C ASP A 247 22.75 5.17 9.63
N LEU A 248 21.44 4.98 9.53
CA LEU A 248 20.48 5.42 10.52
C LEU A 248 20.62 4.64 11.84
N LEU A 249 20.84 3.31 11.79
CA LEU A 249 21.13 2.50 12.97
C LEU A 249 22.39 3.01 13.69
N ILE A 250 23.46 3.30 12.94
CA ILE A 250 24.72 3.83 13.48
C ILE A 250 24.49 5.19 14.14
N LYS A 251 23.81 6.12 13.47
CA LYS A 251 23.58 7.50 13.97
C LYS A 251 22.70 7.54 15.22
N THR A 252 21.73 6.63 15.31
CA THR A 252 20.75 6.60 16.41
C THR A 252 21.20 5.71 17.57
N GLY A 253 22.24 4.91 17.38
CA GLY A 253 22.70 3.92 18.35
C GLY A 253 21.75 2.73 18.51
N LEU A 254 20.79 2.55 17.59
CA LEU A 254 19.88 1.42 17.58
C LEU A 254 20.66 0.13 17.30
N LYS A 255 20.51 -0.87 18.17
CA LYS A 255 21.18 -2.17 18.09
C LYS A 255 20.16 -3.31 18.00
N PRO A 256 19.60 -3.60 16.82
CA PRO A 256 18.73 -4.76 16.64
C PRO A 256 19.52 -6.05 16.83
N ARG A 257 18.85 -7.10 17.30
CA ARG A 257 19.37 -8.46 17.36
C ARG A 257 18.91 -9.20 16.12
N PHE A 258 19.86 -9.60 15.30
CA PHE A 258 19.63 -10.35 14.07
C PHE A 258 19.80 -11.85 14.32
N GLU A 259 19.29 -12.68 13.41
CA GLU A 259 19.27 -14.15 13.54
C GLU A 259 18.51 -14.64 14.80
N GLU A 260 17.62 -13.80 15.35
CA GLU A 260 16.75 -14.15 16.47
C GLU A 260 15.30 -14.25 15.99
N GLN A 261 14.79 -15.49 15.89
CA GLN A 261 13.42 -15.76 15.48
C GLN A 261 12.49 -15.90 16.69
N VAL A 262 11.38 -15.16 16.68
CA VAL A 262 10.30 -15.33 17.66
C VAL A 262 9.45 -16.54 17.26
N THR A 263 9.38 -17.54 18.13
CA THR A 263 8.68 -18.81 17.86
C THR A 263 7.30 -18.89 18.53
N ALA A 264 7.09 -18.15 19.62
CA ALA A 264 5.83 -18.07 20.35
C ALA A 264 5.71 -16.73 21.09
N ILE A 265 4.47 -16.28 21.33
CA ILE A 265 4.09 -15.08 22.10
C ILE A 265 2.95 -15.45 23.05
#